data_AF-A0A535G3N4-F1
#
_entry.id   AF-A0A535G3N4-F1
#
_cell.length_a   1.000
_cell.length_b   1.000
_cell.length_c   1.000
_cell.angle_alpha   90.00
_cell.angle_beta   90.00
_cell.angle_gamma   90.00
#
_symmetry.space_group_name_H-M   'P 1'
#
loop_
_entity.id
_entity.type
_entity.pdbx_description
1 polymer ?
#
loop_
_entity_poly.entity_id
_entity_poly.type
_entity_poly.pdbx_seq_one_letter_code
_entity_poly.pdbx_strand_id
1 'polypeptide(L)'
;MLNNYHRYFLLLSLVVLIFLWADVVRAFIYHGSFFIGLGSVFMLVNVVLLSLYTLTCHSFRYLMGGRIDAFSRARFGMVWHRLVTLLNYANPRHGFYAWVSMFSVALTDVYIRLLMAGIIHEPRWIA
;
A
#
# COMPACT_ATOMS: atom_id res chain seq x y z
N MET A 1 -25.63 2.50 4.80
CA MET A 1 -25.30 3.54 3.79
C MET A 1 -23.78 3.80 3.68
N LEU A 2 -23.02 3.89 4.78
CA LEU A 2 -21.55 4.01 4.75
C LEU A 2 -20.83 2.93 3.92
N ASN A 3 -21.34 1.69 3.91
CA ASN A 3 -20.70 0.57 3.22
C ASN A 3 -20.61 0.75 1.69
N ASN A 4 -21.51 1.53 1.08
CA ASN A 4 -21.47 1.79 -0.37
C ASN A 4 -20.40 2.85 -0.71
N TYR A 5 -20.29 3.89 0.13
CA TYR A 5 -19.22 4.89 0.01
C TYR A 5 -17.84 4.27 0.21
N HIS A 6 -17.69 3.38 1.19
CA HIS A 6 -16.44 2.70 1.44
C HIS A 6 -15.94 1.90 0.21
N ARG A 7 -16.86 1.36 -0.61
CA ARG A 7 -16.53 0.70 -1.87
C ARG A 7 -15.96 1.68 -2.91
N TYR A 8 -16.52 2.88 -3.04
CA TYR A 8 -15.99 3.90 -3.95
C TYR A 8 -14.63 4.44 -3.47
N PHE A 9 -14.49 4.68 -2.16
CA PHE A 9 -13.21 5.09 -1.57
C PHE A 9 -12.14 4.02 -1.72
N LEU A 10 -12.48 2.73 -1.60
CA LEU A 10 -11.57 1.63 -1.87
C LEU A 10 -11.08 1.64 -3.34
N LEU A 11 -11.97 1.91 -4.29
CA LEU A 11 -11.59 1.97 -5.71
C LEU A 11 -10.64 3.14 -5.98
N LEU A 12 -10.94 4.30 -5.40
CA LEU A 12 -10.08 5.48 -5.47
C LEU A 12 -8.72 5.22 -4.81
N SER A 13 -8.70 4.59 -3.63
CA SER A 13 -7.47 4.28 -2.92
C SER A 13 -6.59 3.30 -3.69
N LEU A 14 -7.18 2.33 -4.41
CA LEU A 14 -6.44 1.42 -5.30
C LEU A 14 -5.76 2.18 -6.45
N VAL A 15 -6.44 3.16 -7.06
CA VAL A 15 -5.85 4.00 -8.10
C VAL A 15 -4.66 4.78 -7.55
N VAL A 16 -4.84 5.43 -6.40
CA VAL A 16 -3.76 6.16 -5.71
C VAL A 16 -2.61 5.22 -5.37
N LEU A 17 -2.90 4.01 -4.90
CA LEU A 17 -1.89 3.02 -4.54
C LEU A 17 -1.02 2.61 -5.73
N ILE A 18 -1.60 2.47 -6.92
CA ILE A 18 -0.85 2.19 -8.15
C ILE A 18 0.14 3.33 -8.46
N PHE A 19 -0.29 4.58 -8.33
CA PHE A 19 0.60 5.73 -8.51
C PHE A 19 1.73 5.74 -7.48
N LEU A 20 1.44 5.49 -6.20
CA LEU A 20 2.48 5.40 -5.17
C LEU A 20 3.50 4.29 -5.44
N TRP A 21 3.07 3.14 -5.94
CA TRP A 21 3.98 2.07 -6.35
C TRP A 21 4.86 2.50 -7.52
N ALA A 22 4.31 3.21 -8.51
CA ALA A 22 5.10 3.76 -9.61
C ALA A 22 6.12 4.79 -9.13
N ASP A 23 5.73 5.65 -8.17
CA ASP A 23 6.62 6.64 -7.58
C ASP A 23 7.75 5.99 -6.77
N VAL A 24 7.46 4.91 -6.04
CA VAL A 24 8.50 4.13 -5.34
C VAL A 24 9.50 3.53 -6.33
N VAL A 25 9.03 2.93 -7.42
CA VAL A 25 9.93 2.39 -8.46
C VAL A 25 10.82 3.48 -9.04
N ARG A 26 10.26 4.66 -9.31
CA ARG A 26 11.04 5.82 -9.77
C ARG A 26 12.00 6.34 -8.71
N ALA A 27 11.62 6.31 -7.43
CA ALA A 27 12.48 6.73 -6.32
C ALA A 27 13.71 5.83 -6.15
N PHE A 28 13.65 4.57 -6.59
CA PHE A 28 14.80 3.66 -6.60
C PHE A 28 15.66 3.74 -7.88
N ILE A 29 15.20 4.44 -8.92
CA ILE A 29 15.92 4.57 -10.19
C ILE A 29 16.33 6.04 -10.38
N TYR A 30 17.61 6.34 -10.20
CA TYR A 30 18.14 7.68 -10.38
C TYR A 30 19.20 7.69 -11.49
N HIS A 31 18.95 8.45 -12.56
CA HIS A 31 19.83 8.56 -13.74
C HIS A 31 20.26 7.22 -14.37
N GLY A 32 19.39 6.20 -14.34
CA GLY A 32 19.68 4.88 -14.91
C GLY A 32 20.50 3.95 -14.01
N SER A 33 20.89 4.42 -12.82
CA SER A 33 21.52 3.61 -11.77
C SER A 33 20.54 3.32 -10.63
N PHE A 34 20.73 2.18 -9.98
CA PHE A 34 19.94 1.81 -8.81
C PHE A 34 20.40 2.64 -7.61
N PHE A 35 19.46 3.35 -7.00
CA PHE A 35 19.72 4.29 -5.92
C PHE A 35 18.91 3.88 -4.69
N ILE A 36 19.58 3.78 -3.53
CA ILE A 36 18.91 3.61 -2.26
C ILE A 36 19.16 4.86 -1.41
N GLY A 37 18.17 5.76 -1.42
CA GLY A 37 18.08 6.87 -0.48
C GLY A 37 17.16 6.53 0.68
N LEU A 38 17.35 7.19 1.82
CA LEU A 38 16.38 7.12 2.92
C LEU A 38 14.97 7.56 2.47
N GLY A 39 14.87 8.50 1.52
CA GLY A 39 13.58 8.90 0.96
C GLY A 39 12.85 7.75 0.26
N SER A 40 13.57 6.97 -0.56
CA SER A 40 13.04 5.79 -1.26
C SER A 40 12.57 4.72 -0.26
N VAL A 41 13.29 4.53 0.85
CA VAL A 41 12.90 3.62 1.93
C VAL A 41 11.62 4.09 2.63
N PHE A 42 11.51 5.38 2.99
CA PHE A 42 10.30 5.92 3.59
C PHE A 42 9.08 5.82 2.65
N MET A 43 9.27 6.05 1.36
CA MET A 43 8.21 5.86 0.37
C MET A 43 7.80 4.39 0.24
N LEU A 44 8.76 3.46 0.27
CA LEU A 44 8.49 2.03 0.23
C LEU A 44 7.70 1.57 1.46
N VAL A 45 8.13 1.96 2.67
CA VAL A 45 7.42 1.64 3.91
C VAL A 45 5.99 2.19 3.87
N ASN A 46 5.84 3.44 3.39
CA ASN A 46 4.54 4.07 3.25
C ASN A 46 3.61 3.28 2.30
N VAL A 47 4.06 2.94 1.09
CA VAL A 47 3.22 2.22 0.12
C VAL A 47 2.87 0.81 0.60
N VAL A 48 3.78 0.14 1.32
CA VAL A 48 3.53 -1.20 1.90
C VAL A 48 2.46 -1.13 2.99
N LEU A 49 2.54 -0.15 3.89
CA LEU A 49 1.54 0.04 4.95
C LEU A 49 0.18 0.42 4.37
N LEU A 50 0.14 1.29 3.37
CA LEU A 50 -1.09 1.69 2.69
C LEU A 50 -1.72 0.52 1.91
N SER A 51 -0.88 -0.31 1.29
CA SER A 51 -1.31 -1.56 0.65
C SER A 51 -1.93 -2.49 1.69
N LEU A 52 -1.25 -2.72 2.82
CA LEU A 52 -1.76 -3.59 3.88
C LEU A 52 -3.10 -3.12 4.43
N TYR A 53 -3.27 -1.82 4.66
CA TYR A 53 -4.54 -1.22 5.07
C TYR A 53 -5.65 -1.45 4.03
N THR A 54 -5.36 -1.17 2.75
CA THR A 54 -6.32 -1.32 1.64
C THR A 54 -6.75 -2.77 1.43
N LEU A 55 -5.80 -3.71 1.48
CA LEU A 55 -6.05 -5.15 1.28
C LEU A 55 -6.81 -5.78 2.46
N THR A 56 -6.60 -5.28 3.68
CA THR A 56 -7.25 -5.79 4.90
C THR A 56 -8.71 -5.32 5.03
N CYS A 57 -9.18 -4.43 4.15
CA CYS A 57 -10.56 -3.93 4.17
C CYS A 57 -11.59 -5.01 3.84
N HIS A 58 -12.70 -5.03 4.59
CA HIS A 58 -13.83 -5.94 4.35
C HIS A 58 -14.44 -5.79 2.94
N SER A 59 -14.48 -4.57 2.38
CA SER A 59 -15.01 -4.31 1.04
C SER A 59 -14.12 -4.89 -0.07
N PHE A 60 -12.81 -5.02 0.18
CA PHE A 60 -11.86 -5.57 -0.78
C PHE A 60 -12.11 -7.07 -1.03
N ARG A 61 -12.46 -7.82 0.03
CA ARG A 61 -12.85 -9.23 -0.08
C ARG A 61 -14.05 -9.44 -1.01
N TYR A 62 -15.02 -8.53 -0.98
CA TYR A 62 -16.20 -8.62 -1.83
C TYR A 62 -15.88 -8.25 -3.29
N LEU A 63 -15.00 -7.26 -3.50
CA LEU A 63 -14.54 -6.87 -4.84
C LEU A 63 -13.74 -7.99 -5.54
N MET A 64 -12.87 -8.68 -4.80
CA MET A 64 -11.99 -9.73 -5.32
C MET A 64 -12.62 -11.13 -5.33
N GLY A 65 -13.48 -11.46 -4.37
CA GLY A 65 -13.98 -12.83 -4.14
C GLY A 65 -15.48 -13.02 -4.29
N GLY A 66 -16.25 -11.97 -4.57
CA GLY A 66 -17.72 -12.00 -4.54
C GLY A 66 -18.44 -12.84 -5.62
N ARG A 67 -17.72 -13.54 -6.51
CA ARG A 67 -18.30 -14.39 -7.57
C ARG A 67 -17.67 -15.77 -7.70
N ILE A 68 -16.85 -16.20 -6.73
CA ILE A 68 -16.16 -17.50 -6.80
C ILE A 68 -16.84 -18.48 -5.83
N ASP A 69 -17.91 -19.11 -6.27
CA ASP A 69 -18.64 -20.12 -5.46
C ASP A 69 -17.87 -21.45 -5.32
N ALA A 70 -16.85 -21.68 -6.14
CA ALA A 70 -15.98 -22.85 -6.08
C ALA A 70 -14.50 -22.51 -6.30
N PHE A 71 -13.78 -22.17 -5.22
CA PHE A 71 -12.32 -21.99 -5.25
C PHE A 71 -11.55 -23.24 -5.70
N SER A 72 -12.16 -24.43 -5.66
CA SER A 72 -11.55 -25.69 -6.13
C SER A 72 -11.45 -25.83 -7.65
N ARG A 73 -12.24 -25.07 -8.42
CA ARG A 73 -12.32 -25.19 -9.89
C ARG A 73 -11.58 -24.09 -10.66
N ALA A 74 -11.17 -23.03 -9.96
CA ALA A 74 -10.42 -21.92 -10.57
C ALA A 74 -8.90 -22.19 -10.53
N ARG A 75 -8.20 -21.94 -11.63
CA ARG A 75 -6.73 -22.13 -11.77
C ARG A 75 -5.90 -21.49 -10.65
N PHE A 76 -6.40 -20.40 -10.04
CA PHE A 76 -5.76 -19.71 -8.92
C PHE A 76 -6.58 -19.76 -7.61
N GLY A 77 -7.66 -20.53 -7.56
CA GLY A 77 -8.64 -20.47 -6.46
C GLY A 77 -8.08 -20.89 -5.10
N MET A 78 -7.14 -21.83 -5.04
CA MET A 78 -6.45 -22.19 -3.78
C MET A 78 -5.55 -21.06 -3.25
N VAL A 79 -4.82 -20.36 -4.13
CA VAL A 79 -3.98 -19.21 -3.75
C VAL A 79 -4.86 -18.07 -3.26
N TRP A 80 -5.97 -17.80 -3.96
CA TRP A 80 -6.95 -16.80 -3.54
C TRP A 80 -7.64 -17.14 -2.24
N HIS A 81 -8.00 -18.41 -2.02
CA HIS A 81 -8.57 -18.85 -0.75
C HIS A 81 -7.60 -18.61 0.41
N ARG A 82 -6.30 -18.92 0.22
CA ARG A 82 -5.25 -18.63 1.22
C ARG A 82 -5.09 -17.15 1.49
N LEU A 83 -5.05 -16.32 0.44
CA LEU A 83 -4.95 -14.86 0.58
C LEU A 83 -6.17 -14.28 1.30
N VAL A 84 -7.38 -14.67 0.92
CA VAL A 84 -8.62 -14.22 1.58
C VAL A 84 -8.66 -14.68 3.04
N THR A 85 -8.19 -15.90 3.35
CA THR A 85 -8.11 -16.40 4.73
C THR A 85 -7.10 -15.60 5.56
N LEU A 86 -5.93 -15.30 5.01
CA LEU A 86 -4.92 -14.43 5.62
C LEU A 86 -5.45 -13.02 5.89
N LEU A 87 -6.13 -12.43 4.90
CA LEU A 87 -6.72 -11.10 5.01
C LEU A 87 -7.87 -11.07 6.04
N ASN A 88 -8.66 -12.14 6.15
CA ASN A 88 -9.66 -12.26 7.22
C ASN A 88 -9.04 -12.30 8.61
N TYR A 89 -7.91 -12.98 8.76
CA TYR A 89 -7.18 -13.01 10.01
C TYR A 89 -6.58 -11.63 10.35
N ALA A 90 -6.19 -10.86 9.33
CA ALA A 90 -5.70 -9.49 9.50
C ALA A 90 -6.82 -8.44 9.71
N ASN A 91 -8.07 -8.74 9.33
CA ASN A 91 -9.21 -7.82 9.36
C ASN A 91 -9.49 -7.18 10.74
N PRO A 92 -9.41 -7.89 11.89
CA PRO A 92 -9.58 -7.26 13.20
C PRO A 92 -8.56 -6.15 13.48
N ARG A 93 -7.41 -6.17 12.82
CA ARG A 93 -6.35 -5.17 12.94
C ARG A 93 -6.45 -4.06 11.88
N HIS A 94 -7.51 -4.03 11.06
CA HIS A 94 -7.71 -3.02 10.02
C HIS A 94 -7.59 -1.58 10.57
N GLY A 95 -8.22 -1.31 11.71
CA GLY A 95 -8.13 0.00 12.37
C GLY A 95 -6.70 0.34 12.82
N PHE A 96 -5.92 -0.64 13.28
CA PHE A 96 -4.52 -0.44 13.63
C PHE A 96 -3.67 -0.10 12.39
N TYR A 97 -3.86 -0.83 11.29
CA TYR A 97 -3.19 -0.52 10.02
C TYR A 97 -3.58 0.86 9.46
N ALA A 98 -4.81 1.32 9.71
CA ALA A 98 -5.23 2.69 9.39
C ALA A 98 -4.36 3.71 10.13
N TRP A 99 -4.22 3.58 11.45
CA TRP A 99 -3.39 4.49 12.25
C TRP A 99 -1.92 4.46 11.81
N VAL A 100 -1.32 3.28 11.69
CA VAL A 100 0.08 3.14 11.31
C VAL A 100 0.34 3.72 9.92
N SER A 101 -0.56 3.47 8.96
CA SER A 101 -0.42 4.05 7.61
C SER A 101 -0.61 5.57 7.61
N MET A 102 -1.54 6.13 8.38
CA MET A 102 -1.70 7.59 8.49
C MET A 102 -0.45 8.26 9.07
N PHE A 103 0.14 7.70 10.12
CA PHE A 103 1.40 8.20 10.67
C PHE A 103 2.55 8.07 9.66
N SER A 104 2.63 6.96 8.93
CA SER A 104 3.65 6.78 7.89
C SER A 104 3.50 7.82 6.77
N VAL A 105 2.29 8.08 6.28
CA VAL A 105 2.04 9.09 5.23
C VAL A 105 2.48 10.47 5.71
N ALA A 106 2.08 10.86 6.93
CA ALA A 106 2.46 12.14 7.52
C ALA A 106 3.98 12.26 7.69
N LEU A 107 4.64 11.19 8.16
CA LEU A 107 6.09 11.17 8.31
C LEU A 107 6.80 11.31 6.95
N THR A 108 6.35 10.56 5.93
CA THR A 108 6.93 10.62 4.59
C THR A 108 6.75 12.01 3.95
N ASP A 109 5.57 12.65 4.11
CA ASP A 109 5.32 14.01 3.61
C ASP A 109 6.22 15.05 4.31
N VAL A 110 6.31 15.00 5.65
CA VAL A 110 7.21 15.88 6.41
C VAL A 110 8.66 15.66 6.00
N TYR A 111 9.11 14.40 5.88
CA TYR A 111 10.48 14.08 5.48
C TYR A 111 10.82 14.65 4.10
N ILE A 112 9.97 14.42 3.09
CA ILE A 112 10.19 14.92 1.74
C ILE A 112 10.17 16.45 1.73
N ARG A 113 9.25 17.10 2.45
CA ARG A 113 9.22 18.57 2.56
C ARG A 113 10.48 19.15 3.19
N LEU A 114 10.99 18.53 4.26
CA LEU A 114 12.23 18.98 4.91
C LEU A 114 13.45 18.79 4.00
N LEU A 115 13.45 17.73 3.19
CA LEU A 115 14.48 17.46 2.19
C LEU A 115 14.42 18.49 1.05
N MET A 116 13.22 18.80 0.55
CA MET A 116 13.03 19.86 -0.46
C MET A 116 13.35 21.27 0.06
N ALA A 117 13.11 21.52 1.36
CA ALA A 117 13.46 22.78 2.02
C ALA A 117 14.97 22.92 2.31
N GLY A 118 15.77 21.88 2.05
CA GLY A 118 17.21 21.87 2.31
C GLY A 118 17.58 21.86 3.80
N ILE A 119 16.61 21.61 4.69
CA ILE A 119 16.84 21.51 6.14
C ILE A 119 17.55 20.20 6.48
N ILE A 120 17.16 19.12 5.79
CA ILE A 120 17.76 17.79 5.93
C ILE A 120 18.44 17.41 4.62
N HIS A 121 19.66 16.89 4.71
CA HIS A 121 20.39 16.37 3.56
C HIS A 121 20.18 14.86 3.47
N GLU A 122 19.85 14.38 2.27
CA GLU A 122 19.62 12.95 2.05
C GLU A 122 20.91 12.14 2.20
N PRO A 123 20.96 11.14 3.10
CA PRO A 123 22.00 10.14 3.10
C PRO A 123 21.81 9.27 1.84
N ARG A 124 22.64 9.51 0.84
CA ARG A 124 22.63 8.84 -0.45
C ARG A 124 23.63 7.70 -0.46
N TRP A 125 23.15 6.47 -0.65
CA TRP A 125 23.99 5.33 -1.00
C TRP A 125 23.84 5.06 -2.49
N ILE A 126 24.89 5.41 -3.24
CA ILE A 126 25.01 5.16 -4.67
C ILE A 126 25.88 3.91 -4.78
N ALA A 127 25.29 2.81 -5.25
CA ALA A 127 25.99 1.57 -5.53
C ALA A 127 26.51 1.55 -6.97
#